data_AF-I0V0R6-F1
#
_entry.id   AF-I0V0R6-F1
#
_cell.length_a   1.000
_cell.length_b   1.000
_cell.length_c   1.000
_cell.angle_alpha   90.00
_cell.angle_beta   90.00
_cell.angle_gamma   90.00
#
_symmetry.space_group_name_H-M   'P 1'
#
loop_
_entity.id
_entity.type
_entity.pdbx_description
1 polymer ?
#
loop_
_entity_poly.entity_id
_entity_poly.type
_entity_poly.pdbx_seq_one_letter_code
_entity_poly.pdbx_strand_id
1 'polypeptide(L)'
;MSQPVNQPQAPGPIPPGQSPQQQAAPASPRRGAVVLAAVAGLVLGGACVGGAWWLTSGSSDGAEADAAMACEIVARAPRITEEDSSGLYRWGAASGLAKAAAEVDSSYREFASALEKPLHVFHSTFEASGPEFDKAMREAKAACADRP
;
A
#
# COMPACT_ATOMS: atom_id res chain seq x y z
N MET A 1 -49.28 -43.01 66.65
CA MET A 1 -49.44 -42.02 67.74
C MET A 1 -48.07 -41.71 68.31
N SER A 2 -47.84 -40.43 68.63
CA SER A 2 -46.68 -39.88 69.34
C SER A 2 -45.42 -39.63 68.49
N GLN A 3 -45.35 -38.43 67.91
CA GLN A 3 -44.08 -37.76 67.63
C GLN A 3 -43.58 -37.13 68.94
N PRO A 4 -42.36 -37.44 69.41
CA PRO A 4 -41.72 -36.64 70.44
C PRO A 4 -40.97 -35.45 69.82
N VAL A 5 -41.29 -34.28 70.38
CA VAL A 5 -40.57 -33.01 70.28
C VAL A 5 -39.09 -33.21 70.61
N ASN A 6 -38.18 -32.64 69.80
CA ASN A 6 -36.76 -32.53 70.14
C ASN A 6 -36.21 -31.15 69.73
N GLN A 7 -35.23 -30.70 70.50
CA GLN A 7 -34.96 -29.36 70.99
C GLN A 7 -34.37 -28.35 69.99
N PRO A 8 -34.50 -27.04 70.27
CA PRO A 8 -33.81 -25.98 69.54
C PRO A 8 -32.29 -26.03 69.75
N GLN A 9 -31.53 -26.11 68.66
CA GLN A 9 -30.06 -26.01 68.65
C GLN A 9 -29.62 -24.53 68.76
N ALA A 10 -28.62 -24.27 69.59
CA ALA A 10 -28.08 -22.94 69.88
C ALA A 10 -27.38 -22.27 68.67
N PRO A 11 -27.35 -20.92 68.59
CA PRO A 11 -26.64 -20.20 67.53
C PRO A 11 -25.12 -20.39 67.65
N GLY A 12 -24.47 -20.78 66.56
CA GLY A 12 -23.01 -20.84 66.46
C GLY A 12 -22.36 -19.45 66.48
N PRO A 13 -21.05 -19.36 66.81
CA PRO A 13 -20.32 -18.10 66.95
C PRO A 13 -20.18 -17.34 65.61
N ILE A 14 -20.34 -16.02 65.70
CA ILE A 14 -20.17 -15.04 64.62
C ILE A 14 -18.68 -14.94 64.26
N PRO A 15 -18.27 -15.03 62.97
CA PRO A 15 -16.87 -14.83 62.60
C PRO A 15 -16.45 -13.37 62.80
N PRO A 16 -15.32 -13.09 63.49
CA PRO A 16 -14.82 -11.73 63.66
C PRO A 16 -14.02 -11.27 62.43
N GLY A 17 -14.31 -10.07 61.94
CA GLY A 17 -13.29 -9.28 61.22
C GLY A 17 -13.47 -9.03 59.72
N GLN A 18 -14.66 -8.65 59.24
CA GLN A 18 -14.72 -7.88 57.98
C GLN A 18 -14.51 -6.39 58.27
N SER A 19 -13.25 -5.98 58.15
CA SER A 19 -12.77 -4.60 58.22
C SER A 19 -13.37 -3.72 57.10
N PRO A 20 -13.33 -2.38 57.25
CA PRO A 20 -14.15 -1.43 56.51
C PRO A 20 -13.92 -1.51 55.00
N GLN A 21 -14.98 -1.22 54.24
CA GLN A 21 -14.95 -1.02 52.81
C GLN A 21 -13.74 -0.16 52.40
N GLN A 22 -12.71 -0.80 51.86
CA GLN A 22 -11.66 -0.12 51.15
C GLN A 22 -12.19 0.17 49.74
N GLN A 23 -13.05 1.19 49.66
CA GLN A 23 -13.25 1.93 48.41
C GLN A 23 -11.89 2.52 48.05
N ALA A 24 -11.14 1.77 47.24
CA ALA A 24 -9.90 2.25 46.68
C ALA A 24 -10.22 3.51 45.87
N ALA A 25 -9.73 4.65 46.37
CA ALA A 25 -9.72 5.92 45.64
C ALA A 25 -9.21 5.69 44.20
N PRO A 26 -9.70 6.44 43.19
CA PRO A 26 -9.20 6.30 41.84
C PRO A 26 -7.72 6.69 41.82
N ALA A 27 -6.82 5.70 41.79
CA ALA A 27 -5.41 5.92 41.52
C ALA A 27 -5.29 6.40 40.08
N SER A 28 -5.15 7.72 39.90
CA SER A 28 -4.60 8.28 38.68
C SER A 28 -3.08 8.16 38.79
N PRO A 29 -2.42 7.51 37.82
CA PRO A 29 -2.07 8.23 36.61
C PRO A 29 -2.33 7.37 35.36
N ARG A 30 -3.58 7.31 34.92
CA ARG A 30 -3.96 6.58 33.69
C ARG A 30 -3.32 7.14 32.42
N ARG A 31 -2.78 8.36 32.46
CA ARG A 31 -2.12 8.99 31.30
C ARG A 31 -0.83 8.27 30.91
N GLY A 32 0.01 7.86 31.86
CA GLY A 32 1.27 7.16 31.57
C GLY A 32 1.04 5.77 30.99
N ALA A 33 0.06 5.03 31.52
CA ALA A 33 -0.32 3.72 31.01
C ALA A 33 -0.96 3.79 29.61
N VAL A 34 -1.78 4.81 29.34
CA VAL A 34 -2.37 5.03 28.01
C VAL A 34 -1.31 5.43 26.98
N VAL A 35 -0.34 6.27 27.35
CA VAL A 35 0.77 6.64 26.45
C VAL A 35 1.66 5.42 26.17
N LEU A 36 1.97 4.60 27.18
CA LEU A 36 2.72 3.35 26.98
C LEU A 36 1.99 2.36 26.08
N ALA A 37 0.68 2.18 26.27
CA ALA A 37 -0.13 1.34 25.41
C ALA A 37 -0.20 1.88 23.96
N ALA A 38 -0.30 3.20 23.79
CA ALA A 38 -0.29 3.84 22.48
C ALA A 38 1.07 3.68 21.77
N VAL A 39 2.18 3.87 22.49
CA VAL A 39 3.54 3.67 21.95
C VAL A 39 3.78 2.20 21.62
N ALA A 40 3.37 1.27 22.49
CA ALA A 40 3.47 -0.16 22.21
C ALA A 40 2.64 -0.55 20.98
N GLY A 41 1.42 -0.04 20.86
CA GLY A 41 0.58 -0.21 19.67
C GLY A 41 1.20 0.40 18.41
N LEU A 42 1.83 1.57 18.52
CA LEU A 42 2.51 2.23 17.41
C LEU A 42 3.77 1.47 16.97
N VAL A 43 4.55 0.93 17.92
CA VAL A 43 5.75 0.13 17.63
C VAL A 43 5.36 -1.21 17.03
N LEU A 44 4.34 -1.88 17.57
CA LEU A 44 3.84 -3.15 17.01
C LEU A 44 3.20 -2.95 15.63
N GLY A 45 2.36 -1.91 15.47
CA GLY A 45 1.77 -1.56 14.18
C GLY A 45 2.82 -1.11 13.16
N GLY A 46 3.77 -0.26 13.60
CA GLY A 46 4.87 0.23 12.79
C GLY A 46 5.87 -0.86 12.42
N ALA A 47 6.10 -1.85 13.28
CA ALA A 47 6.95 -3.00 12.98
C ALA A 47 6.29 -3.94 11.96
N CYS A 48 4.97 -4.12 11.99
CA CYS A 48 4.25 -4.89 10.97
C CYS A 48 4.30 -4.19 9.60
N VAL A 49 3.99 -2.89 9.55
CA VAL A 49 3.99 -2.12 8.30
C VAL A 49 5.43 -1.93 7.79
N GLY A 50 6.35 -1.55 8.66
CA GLY A 50 7.77 -1.37 8.33
C GLY A 50 8.46 -2.69 7.97
N GLY A 51 8.10 -3.80 8.62
CA GLY A 51 8.58 -5.14 8.28
C GLY A 51 8.06 -5.62 6.92
N ALA A 52 6.78 -5.39 6.62
CA ALA A 52 6.22 -5.67 5.30
C ALA A 52 6.89 -4.82 4.21
N TRP A 53 7.10 -3.53 4.45
CA TRP A 53 7.83 -2.63 3.55
C TRP A 53 9.29 -3.02 3.37
N TRP A 54 9.95 -3.52 4.41
CA TRP A 54 11.34 -3.97 4.32
C TRP A 54 11.47 -5.29 3.53
N LEU A 55 10.56 -6.24 3.75
CA LEU A 55 10.53 -7.51 3.01
C LEU A 55 10.19 -7.33 1.52
N THR A 56 9.28 -6.42 1.17
CA THR A 56 8.96 -6.09 -0.24
C THR A 56 10.00 -5.18 -0.91
N SER A 57 10.96 -4.63 -0.15
CA SER A 57 11.98 -3.70 -0.68
C SER A 57 13.24 -4.40 -1.21
N GLY A 58 13.28 -5.74 -1.20
CA GLY A 58 14.35 -6.48 -1.87
C GLY A 58 14.33 -6.18 -3.37
N SER A 59 15.40 -5.57 -3.90
CA SER A 59 15.50 -5.09 -5.29
C SER A 59 14.97 -6.07 -6.36
N SER A 60 15.15 -7.38 -6.22
CA SER A 60 14.64 -8.34 -7.22
C SER A 60 13.11 -8.44 -7.25
N ASP A 61 12.43 -8.23 -6.11
CA ASP A 61 10.96 -8.29 -6.00
C ASP A 61 10.31 -7.10 -6.72
N GLY A 62 10.97 -5.93 -6.70
CA GLY A 62 10.55 -4.76 -7.45
C GLY A 62 10.69 -4.93 -8.96
N ALA A 63 11.82 -5.51 -9.41
CA ALA A 63 12.05 -5.77 -10.83
C ALA A 63 11.06 -6.79 -11.40
N GLU A 64 10.78 -7.86 -10.65
CA GLU A 64 9.78 -8.86 -11.05
C GLU A 64 8.37 -8.27 -11.07
N ALA A 65 8.00 -7.46 -10.07
CA ALA A 65 6.70 -6.78 -10.03
C ALA A 65 6.51 -5.81 -11.21
N ASP A 66 7.53 -5.01 -11.54
CA ASP A 66 7.51 -4.11 -12.69
C ASP A 66 7.39 -4.88 -14.01
N ALA A 67 8.13 -5.98 -14.16
CA ALA A 67 8.06 -6.84 -15.34
C ALA A 67 6.69 -7.52 -15.49
N ALA A 68 6.10 -8.01 -14.38
CA ALA A 68 4.75 -8.59 -14.37
C ALA A 68 3.70 -7.55 -14.75
N MET A 69 3.77 -6.34 -14.17
CA MET A 69 2.85 -5.25 -14.49
C MET A 69 3.01 -4.76 -15.94
N ALA A 70 4.22 -4.74 -16.48
CA ALA A 70 4.46 -4.45 -17.89
C ALA A 70 3.77 -5.46 -18.81
N CYS A 71 3.90 -6.76 -18.52
CA CYS A 71 3.22 -7.83 -19.26
C CYS A 71 1.69 -7.69 -19.18
N GLU A 72 1.18 -7.42 -17.98
CA GLU A 72 -0.24 -7.19 -17.74
C GLU A 72 -0.79 -6.01 -18.56
N ILE A 73 -0.05 -4.91 -18.67
CA ILE A 73 -0.45 -3.77 -19.51
C ILE A 73 -0.44 -4.16 -20.99
N VAL A 74 0.61 -4.85 -21.46
CA VAL A 74 0.73 -5.29 -22.86
C VAL A 74 -0.41 -6.22 -23.26
N ALA A 75 -0.84 -7.13 -22.37
CA ALA A 75 -1.94 -8.06 -22.63
C ALA A 75 -3.28 -7.36 -22.95
N ARG A 76 -3.47 -6.13 -22.47
CA ARG A 76 -4.67 -5.29 -22.66
C ARG A 76 -4.39 -4.06 -23.53
N ALA A 77 -3.16 -3.92 -24.04
CA ALA A 77 -2.79 -2.81 -24.89
C ALA A 77 -3.32 -3.04 -26.32
N PRO A 78 -4.07 -2.08 -26.90
CA PRO A 78 -4.38 -2.12 -28.32
C PRO A 78 -3.11 -1.91 -29.14
N ARG A 79 -3.20 -2.11 -30.46
CA ARG A 79 -2.11 -1.76 -31.37
C ARG A 79 -1.88 -0.25 -31.32
N ILE A 80 -0.66 0.16 -31.61
CA ILE A 80 -0.35 1.58 -31.83
C ILE A 80 -0.88 1.95 -33.21
N THR A 81 -1.68 3.01 -33.26
CA THR A 81 -2.29 3.56 -34.48
C THR A 81 -2.23 5.07 -34.42
N GLU A 82 -2.26 5.74 -35.57
CA GLU A 82 -2.24 7.21 -35.62
C GLU A 82 -3.58 7.81 -35.14
N GLU A 83 -4.68 7.08 -35.28
CA GLU A 83 -6.02 7.58 -34.95
C GLU A 83 -6.35 7.49 -33.45
N ASP A 84 -5.70 6.56 -32.73
CA ASP A 84 -5.90 6.34 -31.29
C ASP A 84 -4.57 6.27 -30.53
N SER A 85 -4.34 7.28 -29.69
CA SER A 85 -3.16 7.38 -28.83
C SER A 85 -3.19 6.42 -27.64
N SER A 86 -4.31 5.74 -27.35
CA SER A 86 -4.43 4.84 -26.19
C SER A 86 -3.42 3.69 -26.24
N GLY A 87 -3.14 3.18 -27.44
CA GLY A 87 -2.08 2.20 -27.67
C GLY A 87 -0.71 2.77 -27.31
N LEU A 88 -0.39 3.96 -27.80
CA LEU A 88 0.89 4.62 -27.54
C LEU A 88 1.15 4.81 -26.03
N TYR A 89 0.14 5.25 -25.28
CA TYR A 89 0.27 5.44 -23.83
C TYR A 89 0.46 4.13 -23.07
N ARG A 90 -0.29 3.08 -23.42
CA ARG A 90 -0.17 1.78 -22.75
C ARG A 90 1.18 1.11 -23.04
N TRP A 91 1.63 1.16 -24.30
CA TRP A 91 2.96 0.66 -24.67
C TRP A 91 4.07 1.47 -24.03
N GLY A 92 3.91 2.80 -23.94
CA GLY A 92 4.83 3.69 -23.20
C GLY A 92 4.96 3.32 -21.73
N ALA A 93 3.83 3.10 -21.04
CA ALA A 93 3.81 2.68 -19.65
C ALA A 93 4.50 1.32 -19.44
N ALA A 94 4.18 0.33 -20.29
CA ALA A 94 4.80 -0.99 -20.22
C ALA A 94 6.32 -0.94 -20.48
N SER A 95 6.76 -0.17 -21.48
CA SER A 95 8.20 0.02 -21.76
C SER A 95 8.90 0.71 -20.60
N GLY A 96 8.26 1.70 -19.95
CA GLY A 96 8.79 2.37 -18.77
C GLY A 96 9.02 1.42 -17.59
N LEU A 97 8.03 0.59 -17.26
CA LEU A 97 8.16 -0.44 -16.22
C LEU A 97 9.24 -1.47 -16.55
N ALA A 98 9.32 -1.92 -17.80
CA ALA A 98 10.36 -2.85 -18.22
C ALA A 98 11.78 -2.26 -18.09
N LYS A 99 11.94 -0.96 -18.39
CA LYS A 99 13.20 -0.24 -18.15
C LYS A 99 13.50 -0.10 -16.66
N ALA A 100 12.51 0.22 -15.83
CA ALA A 100 12.67 0.27 -14.37
C ALA A 100 13.14 -1.08 -13.81
N ALA A 101 12.52 -2.18 -14.25
CA ALA A 101 12.97 -3.53 -13.91
C ALA A 101 14.42 -3.77 -14.32
N ALA A 102 14.84 -3.32 -15.51
CA ALA A 102 16.20 -3.49 -16.03
C ALA A 102 17.27 -2.65 -15.30
N GLU A 103 16.88 -1.50 -14.72
CA GLU A 103 17.76 -0.69 -13.88
C GLU A 103 18.05 -1.36 -12.54
N VAL A 104 17.07 -2.12 -12.02
CA VAL A 104 17.18 -2.84 -10.76
C VAL A 104 17.81 -4.23 -10.95
N ASP A 105 17.44 -4.95 -12.00
CA ASP A 105 18.02 -6.23 -12.40
C ASP A 105 18.32 -6.29 -13.91
N SER A 106 19.61 -6.35 -14.21
CA SER A 106 20.12 -6.36 -15.58
C SER A 106 19.65 -7.54 -16.44
N SER A 107 19.13 -8.64 -15.86
CA SER A 107 18.57 -9.74 -16.65
C SER A 107 17.35 -9.31 -17.48
N TYR A 108 16.66 -8.23 -17.08
CA TYR A 108 15.50 -7.69 -17.81
C TYR A 108 15.87 -6.75 -18.97
N ARG A 109 17.15 -6.53 -19.29
CA ARG A 109 17.55 -5.62 -20.39
C ARG A 109 16.97 -6.02 -21.74
N GLU A 110 17.01 -7.31 -22.08
CA GLU A 110 16.43 -7.81 -23.33
C GLU A 110 14.90 -7.65 -23.35
N PHE A 111 14.25 -7.82 -22.19
CA PHE A 111 12.82 -7.56 -22.01
C PHE A 111 12.48 -6.09 -22.22
N ALA A 112 13.22 -5.17 -21.61
CA ALA A 112 13.07 -3.73 -21.80
C ALA A 112 13.24 -3.31 -23.26
N SER A 113 14.28 -3.84 -23.92
CA SER A 113 14.52 -3.59 -25.35
C SER A 113 13.38 -4.12 -26.21
N ALA A 114 12.85 -5.30 -25.91
CA ALA A 114 11.73 -5.87 -26.66
C ALA A 114 10.46 -5.00 -26.57
N LEU A 115 10.15 -4.46 -25.39
CA LEU A 115 8.97 -3.61 -25.19
C LEU A 115 9.16 -2.19 -25.73
N GLU A 116 10.40 -1.72 -25.91
CA GLU A 116 10.70 -0.43 -26.53
C GLU A 116 10.57 -0.47 -28.06
N LYS A 117 10.84 -1.61 -28.71
CA LYS A 117 10.85 -1.72 -30.18
C LYS A 117 9.58 -1.18 -30.86
N PRO A 118 8.34 -1.47 -30.41
CA PRO A 118 7.14 -0.94 -31.05
C PRO A 118 7.06 0.59 -31.02
N LEU A 119 7.46 1.21 -29.90
CA LEU A 119 7.51 2.66 -29.75
C LEU A 119 8.60 3.26 -30.64
N HIS A 120 9.77 2.63 -30.70
CA HIS A 120 10.85 3.05 -31.58
C HIS A 120 10.42 3.03 -33.04
N VAL A 121 9.80 1.93 -33.49
CA VAL A 121 9.28 1.82 -34.86
C VAL A 121 8.27 2.93 -35.12
N PHE A 122 7.26 3.09 -34.25
CA PHE A 122 6.26 4.14 -34.39
C PHE A 122 6.89 5.54 -34.49
N HIS A 123 7.80 5.91 -33.58
CA HIS A 123 8.47 7.21 -33.61
C HIS A 123 9.37 7.40 -34.85
N SER A 124 9.95 6.32 -35.39
CA SER A 124 10.82 6.38 -36.56
C SER A 124 10.03 6.48 -37.88
N THR A 125 8.79 6.00 -37.91
CA THR A 125 7.94 5.98 -39.11
C THR A 125 6.91 7.09 -39.13
N PHE A 126 6.56 7.66 -37.97
CA PHE A 126 5.60 8.75 -37.88
C PHE A 126 6.14 10.01 -38.57
N GLU A 127 5.36 10.58 -39.49
CA GLU A 127 5.69 11.85 -40.13
C GLU A 127 5.37 13.01 -39.18
N ALA A 128 6.40 13.52 -38.51
CA ALA A 128 6.32 14.73 -37.67
C ALA A 128 6.29 16.02 -38.52
N SER A 129 5.44 16.05 -39.55
CA SER A 129 5.32 17.16 -40.49
C SER A 129 3.91 17.28 -41.03
N GLY A 130 3.44 18.51 -41.23
CA GLY A 130 2.12 18.78 -41.78
C GLY A 130 1.42 19.93 -41.04
N PRO A 131 0.41 20.56 -41.69
CA PRO A 131 -0.23 21.75 -41.13
C PRO A 131 -0.91 21.49 -39.78
N GLU A 132 -1.49 20.30 -39.56
CA GLU A 132 -2.05 19.90 -38.27
C GLU A 132 -0.97 19.74 -37.19
N PHE A 133 0.14 19.08 -37.51
CA PHE A 133 1.26 18.88 -36.58
C PHE A 133 1.90 20.23 -36.19
N ASP A 134 2.15 21.10 -37.17
CA ASP A 134 2.68 22.44 -36.93
C ASP A 134 1.72 23.29 -36.09
N LYS A 135 0.41 23.15 -36.31
CA LYS A 135 -0.60 23.82 -35.51
C LYS A 135 -0.58 23.32 -34.06
N ALA A 136 -0.59 22.01 -33.84
CA ALA A 136 -0.52 21.42 -32.50
C ALA A 136 0.75 21.87 -31.75
N MET A 137 1.90 21.91 -32.43
CA MET A 137 3.16 22.41 -31.88
C MET A 137 3.09 23.88 -31.48
N ARG A 138 2.43 24.74 -32.27
CA ARG A 138 2.22 26.15 -31.92
C ARG A 138 1.29 26.30 -30.72
N GLU A 139 0.19 25.56 -30.68
CA GLU A 139 -0.77 25.59 -29.57
C GLU A 139 -0.14 25.13 -28.25
N ALA A 140 0.66 24.06 -28.28
CA ALA A 140 1.41 23.60 -27.11
C ALA A 140 2.38 24.67 -26.60
N LYS A 141 3.14 25.32 -27.50
CA LYS A 141 4.05 26.42 -27.13
C LYS A 141 3.32 27.61 -26.52
N ALA A 142 2.18 27.99 -27.07
CA ALA A 142 1.35 29.07 -26.54
C ALA A 142 0.84 28.74 -25.13
N ALA A 143 0.33 27.52 -24.91
CA ALA A 143 -0.16 27.08 -23.60
C ALA A 143 0.93 27.13 -22.50
N CYS A 144 2.20 26.90 -22.85
CA CYS A 144 3.33 27.07 -21.92
C CYS A 144 3.73 28.54 -21.71
N ALA A 145 3.57 29.40 -22.71
CA ALA A 145 3.85 30.84 -22.57
C ALA A 145 2.84 31.55 -21.64
N ASP A 146 1.63 31.00 -21.52
CA ASP A 146 0.56 31.53 -20.67
C ASP A 146 0.61 31.02 -19.20
N ARG A 147 1.62 30.21 -18.83
CA ARG A 147 1.83 29.71 -17.48
C ARG A 147 3.03 30.45 -16.84
N PRO A 148 2.86 31.08 -15.66
CA PRO A 148 3.91 31.86 -14.99
C PRO A 148 5.06 31.02 -14.45
#